data_AF-A0A660Q1M0-F1
#
_entry.id   AF-A0A660Q1M0-F1
#
_cell.length_a   1.000
_cell.length_b   1.000
_cell.length_c   1.000
_cell.angle_alpha   90.00
_cell.angle_beta   90.00
_cell.angle_gamma   90.00
#
_symmetry.space_group_name_H-M   'P 1'
#
loop_
_entity.id
_entity.type
_entity.pdbx_description
1 polymer ?
#
loop_
_entity_poly.entity_id
_entity_poly.type
_entity_poly.pdbx_seq_one_letter_code
_entity_poly.pdbx_strand_id
1 'polypeptide(L)'
;MLILKCLVFSFIIISCMGKQTRSATLNETKAGELIYDYLDLLRSGNFESAAGLWEPSCREQALRLGLVYDNIPVKADCASPYVYDYENLKDYLAAAITSKAVLDSTTIRWKLESAFEGKEVSYFYYTSLIDDYYWIIPPHYYYSQGWPTMESRYFRFIINPDLLNHANEISVRSLDEIVEKIAAELMIPEERLAVLAEKKIDYYLCRDEVEVGKLAGTRGQGFYNRGFDVVITSFMPNYHEVSLLMINFKLQNQPQFAIPFIREGLATIYGGCWQRAPEVVFDFGGYILRYDIIKIDSILTYDQFNDKTNGDITNPVGACLVNYLYRQLGVSRFFDLYRSLSGDHDFVSGLTTENVKQMVETAMEKKWPDIEIGFFAFMEECRNNHGLIYPGQVETDRVLIDKDGLVLSASDKYMMVEYTNGSDLQSGINILLKRENSLAKKSSILFDEQYKDSYDFEGYRFGIRLDKNEIGLYDYATNQIRAKFIDDPGIESPYYDTVSHKIRAYFDIGLIGEIAPQNGDYKILK
;
A
#
# COMPACT_ATOMS: atom_id res chain seq x y z
N MET A 1 53.90 -60.07 -4.61
CA MET A 1 54.63 -59.12 -5.47
C MET A 1 53.65 -58.52 -6.46
N LEU A 2 53.02 -57.38 -6.12
CA LEU A 2 52.65 -56.29 -7.04
C LEU A 2 51.85 -55.24 -6.23
N ILE A 3 52.57 -54.22 -5.77
CA ILE A 3 52.04 -52.92 -5.39
C ILE A 3 52.11 -52.08 -6.66
N LEU A 4 50.96 -51.71 -7.26
CA LEU A 4 50.76 -50.50 -8.07
C LEU A 4 49.38 -50.57 -8.74
N LYS A 5 48.44 -49.69 -8.35
CA LYS A 5 47.34 -49.10 -9.15
C LYS A 5 46.34 -48.39 -8.23
N CYS A 6 46.74 -47.26 -7.66
CA CYS A 6 45.83 -46.29 -7.04
C CYS A 6 46.53 -44.92 -6.99
N LEU A 7 46.70 -44.26 -8.14
CA LEU A 7 47.25 -42.89 -8.21
C LEU A 7 47.08 -42.28 -9.62
N VAL A 8 45.85 -42.17 -10.13
CA VAL A 8 45.58 -41.35 -11.34
C VAL A 8 44.28 -40.51 -11.25
N PHE A 9 43.41 -40.71 -10.26
CA PHE A 9 42.12 -39.99 -10.21
C PHE A 9 42.14 -38.64 -9.46
N SER A 10 43.26 -38.20 -8.88
CA SER A 10 43.30 -36.98 -8.04
C SER A 10 43.79 -35.70 -8.72
N PHE A 11 44.18 -35.73 -10.01
CA PHE A 11 44.73 -34.55 -10.70
C PHE A 11 43.78 -33.82 -11.65
N ILE A 12 42.60 -34.38 -11.97
CA ILE A 12 41.62 -33.73 -12.86
C ILE A 12 40.62 -32.83 -12.10
N ILE A 13 40.42 -33.05 -10.79
CA ILE A 13 39.50 -32.24 -9.98
C ILE A 13 40.09 -30.86 -9.64
N ILE A 14 41.42 -30.72 -9.57
CA ILE A 14 42.07 -29.44 -9.22
C ILE A 14 42.05 -28.42 -10.38
N SER A 15 42.00 -28.87 -11.65
CA SER A 15 41.99 -27.96 -12.80
C SER A 15 40.60 -27.35 -13.10
N CYS A 16 39.51 -28.04 -12.75
CA CYS A 16 38.15 -27.50 -12.89
C CYS A 16 37.80 -26.46 -11.81
N MET A 17 38.27 -26.66 -10.56
CA MET A 17 38.06 -25.68 -9.49
C MET A 17 38.83 -24.36 -9.72
N GLY A 18 39.99 -24.42 -10.39
CA GLY A 18 40.77 -23.22 -10.75
C GLY A 18 40.16 -22.37 -11.88
N LYS A 19 39.34 -22.96 -12.75
CA LYS A 19 38.64 -22.22 -13.84
C LYS A 19 37.35 -21.56 -13.35
N GLN A 20 36.58 -22.24 -12.49
CA GLN A 20 35.37 -21.65 -11.90
C GLN A 20 35.69 -20.46 -11.00
N THR A 21 36.75 -20.56 -10.19
CA THR A 21 37.17 -19.45 -9.31
C THR A 21 37.66 -18.23 -10.09
N ARG A 22 38.50 -18.42 -11.13
CA ARG A 22 38.95 -17.30 -11.98
C ARG A 22 37.82 -16.62 -12.77
N SER A 23 36.86 -17.38 -13.27
CA SER A 23 35.71 -16.82 -14.00
C SER A 23 34.80 -16.01 -13.07
N ALA A 24 34.55 -16.49 -11.85
CA ALA A 24 33.76 -15.77 -10.86
C ALA A 24 34.45 -14.45 -10.45
N THR A 25 35.76 -14.48 -10.18
CA THR A 25 36.51 -13.26 -9.81
C THR A 25 36.53 -12.21 -10.93
N LEU A 26 36.69 -12.63 -12.20
CA LEU A 26 36.70 -11.70 -13.34
C LEU A 26 35.32 -11.04 -13.55
N ASN A 27 34.25 -11.80 -13.34
CA ASN A 27 32.87 -11.33 -13.44
C ASN A 27 32.55 -10.29 -12.35
N GLU A 28 33.00 -10.55 -11.12
CA GLU A 28 32.86 -9.61 -10.01
C GLU A 28 33.60 -8.29 -10.24
N THR A 29 34.80 -8.32 -10.84
CA THR A 29 35.57 -7.10 -11.16
C THR A 29 34.81 -6.20 -12.13
N LYS A 30 34.32 -6.75 -13.25
CA LYS A 30 33.56 -5.99 -14.25
C LYS A 30 32.26 -5.39 -13.69
N ALA A 31 31.55 -6.17 -12.88
CA ALA A 31 30.33 -5.70 -12.22
C ALA A 31 30.61 -4.57 -11.22
N GLY A 32 31.76 -4.60 -10.54
CA GLY A 32 32.22 -3.53 -9.67
C GLY A 32 32.61 -2.27 -10.46
N GLU A 33 33.35 -2.43 -11.56
CA GLU A 33 33.69 -1.33 -12.48
C GLU A 33 32.44 -0.58 -12.94
N LEU A 34 31.36 -1.28 -13.31
CA LEU A 34 30.08 -0.64 -13.67
C LEU A 34 29.52 0.27 -12.57
N ILE A 35 29.52 -0.18 -11.31
CA ILE A 35 29.02 0.64 -10.20
C ILE A 35 29.94 1.83 -9.95
N TYR A 36 31.26 1.66 -10.03
CA TYR A 36 32.19 2.79 -9.92
C TYR A 36 31.98 3.81 -11.05
N ASP A 37 31.81 3.36 -12.28
CA ASP A 37 31.51 4.21 -13.43
C ASP A 37 30.18 4.96 -13.22
N TYR A 38 29.13 4.28 -12.74
CA TYR A 38 27.86 4.91 -12.41
C TYR A 38 28.01 6.02 -11.37
N LEU A 39 28.71 5.76 -10.28
CA LEU A 39 28.94 6.74 -9.22
C LEU A 39 29.80 7.92 -9.69
N ASP A 40 30.78 7.67 -10.56
CA ASP A 40 31.61 8.74 -11.15
C ASP A 40 30.81 9.62 -12.13
N LEU A 41 29.92 9.00 -12.91
CA LEU A 41 29.00 9.72 -13.79
C LEU A 41 28.00 10.56 -12.99
N LEU A 42 27.45 10.06 -11.89
CA LEU A 42 26.65 10.86 -10.96
C LEU A 42 27.47 12.04 -10.44
N ARG A 43 28.67 11.80 -9.88
CA ARG A 43 29.55 12.83 -9.31
C ARG A 43 29.95 13.92 -10.30
N SER A 44 30.19 13.55 -11.56
CA SER A 44 30.55 14.49 -12.63
C SER A 44 29.36 15.25 -13.21
N GLY A 45 28.13 14.94 -12.78
CA GLY A 45 26.89 15.52 -13.32
C GLY A 45 26.51 14.98 -14.70
N ASN A 46 27.13 13.90 -15.17
CA ASN A 46 26.79 13.25 -16.44
C ASN A 46 25.65 12.25 -16.26
N PHE A 47 24.48 12.78 -15.91
CA PHE A 47 23.30 12.00 -15.56
C PHE A 47 22.71 11.21 -16.72
N GLU A 48 22.83 11.71 -17.96
CA GLU A 48 22.39 10.98 -19.16
C GLU A 48 23.18 9.67 -19.32
N SER A 49 24.50 9.72 -19.15
CA SER A 49 25.34 8.52 -19.22
C SER A 49 25.12 7.62 -18.00
N ALA A 50 24.89 8.18 -16.80
CA ALA A 50 24.56 7.41 -15.61
C ALA A 50 23.25 6.62 -15.80
N ALA A 51 22.20 7.27 -16.29
CA ALA A 51 20.97 6.60 -16.72
C ALA A 51 21.25 5.55 -17.82
N GLY A 52 22.25 5.81 -18.67
CA GLY A 52 22.79 4.89 -19.67
C GLY A 52 23.17 3.49 -19.15
N LEU A 53 23.56 3.35 -17.87
CA LEU A 53 24.05 2.12 -17.26
C LEU A 53 22.96 1.23 -16.64
N TRP A 54 21.73 1.74 -16.55
CA TRP A 54 20.57 0.94 -16.17
C TRP A 54 20.12 0.06 -17.34
N GLU A 55 19.68 -1.15 -17.01
CA GLU A 55 19.20 -2.12 -18.01
C GLU A 55 18.09 -1.48 -18.89
N PRO A 56 18.15 -1.61 -20.23
CA PRO A 56 17.25 -0.90 -21.14
C PRO A 56 15.76 -1.05 -20.84
N SER A 57 15.27 -2.26 -20.53
CA SER A 57 13.86 -2.50 -20.22
C SER A 57 13.44 -1.89 -18.87
N CYS A 58 14.35 -1.83 -17.90
CA CYS A 58 14.15 -1.16 -16.61
C CYS A 58 14.01 0.36 -16.79
N ARG A 59 14.80 0.96 -17.69
CA ARG A 59 14.66 2.38 -18.03
C ARG A 59 13.36 2.68 -18.74
N GLU A 60 12.95 1.81 -19.67
CA GLU A 60 11.65 1.94 -20.32
C GLU A 60 10.52 1.88 -19.29
N GLN A 61 10.55 0.90 -18.38
CA GLN A 61 9.61 0.80 -17.25
C GLN A 61 9.58 2.09 -16.43
N ALA A 62 10.74 2.62 -16.06
CA ALA A 62 10.83 3.85 -15.29
C ALA A 62 10.23 5.06 -16.02
N LEU A 63 10.27 5.13 -17.35
CA LEU A 63 9.84 6.33 -18.09
C LEU A 63 8.46 6.20 -18.74
N ARG A 64 7.90 4.99 -18.86
CA ARG A 64 6.70 4.71 -19.68
C ARG A 64 5.46 5.54 -19.31
N LEU A 65 5.29 5.89 -18.03
CA LEU A 65 4.13 6.66 -17.57
C LEU A 65 4.34 8.17 -17.67
N GLY A 66 5.53 8.63 -18.09
CA GLY A 66 5.84 10.05 -18.25
C GLY A 66 6.00 10.82 -16.94
N LEU A 67 6.06 10.14 -15.78
CA LEU A 67 6.25 10.80 -14.49
C LEU A 67 7.68 11.27 -14.35
N VAL A 68 7.88 12.50 -13.90
CA VAL A 68 9.18 13.12 -13.65
C VAL A 68 9.15 13.81 -12.29
N TYR A 69 10.32 13.92 -11.67
CA TYR A 69 10.46 14.55 -10.36
C TYR A 69 11.45 15.71 -10.44
N ASP A 70 11.08 16.85 -9.87
CA ASP A 70 11.93 18.04 -9.86
C ASP A 70 13.25 17.74 -9.15
N ASN A 71 14.36 18.21 -9.72
CA ASN A 71 15.73 18.01 -9.21
C ASN A 71 16.19 16.54 -9.07
N ILE A 72 15.49 15.60 -9.71
CA ILE A 72 15.90 14.18 -9.73
C ILE A 72 16.54 13.82 -11.07
N PRO A 73 17.88 13.72 -11.13
CA PRO A 73 18.58 13.55 -12.40
C PRO A 73 18.41 12.17 -13.03
N VAL A 74 18.23 11.12 -12.22
CA VAL A 74 18.07 9.73 -12.66
C VAL A 74 16.84 9.14 -11.98
N LYS A 75 15.71 9.15 -12.69
CA LYS A 75 14.41 8.70 -12.12
C LYS A 75 14.47 7.28 -11.55
N ALA A 76 15.08 6.34 -12.28
CA ALA A 76 15.21 4.94 -11.87
C ALA A 76 15.89 4.80 -10.48
N ASP A 77 16.65 5.81 -10.07
CA ASP A 77 17.38 5.86 -8.81
C ASP A 77 16.85 6.90 -7.84
N CYS A 78 15.63 7.41 -8.05
CA CYS A 78 15.10 8.51 -7.23
C CYS A 78 14.99 8.14 -5.74
N ALA A 79 14.85 6.86 -5.39
CA ALA A 79 14.78 6.42 -4.00
C ALA A 79 16.16 6.43 -3.29
N SER A 80 17.25 6.56 -4.04
CA SER A 80 18.61 6.61 -3.49
C SER A 80 18.89 7.97 -2.86
N PRO A 81 19.35 8.02 -1.60
CA PRO A 81 19.80 9.26 -0.96
C PRO A 81 20.86 9.97 -1.79
N TYR A 82 21.73 9.20 -2.43
CA TYR A 82 22.78 9.72 -3.31
C TYR A 82 22.27 10.46 -4.56
N VAL A 83 20.98 10.33 -4.88
CA VAL A 83 20.32 10.99 -6.01
C VAL A 83 19.33 12.05 -5.52
N TYR A 84 18.48 11.74 -4.54
CA TYR A 84 17.51 12.72 -4.05
C TYR A 84 18.14 13.82 -3.19
N ASP A 85 19.29 13.54 -2.59
CA ASP A 85 20.10 14.47 -1.79
C ASP A 85 21.49 14.65 -2.43
N TYR A 86 21.50 14.69 -3.77
CA TYR A 86 22.70 14.69 -4.59
C TYR A 86 23.66 15.83 -4.24
N GLU A 87 23.16 17.05 -4.06
CA GLU A 87 24.02 18.21 -3.79
C GLU A 87 24.84 18.07 -2.50
N ASN A 88 24.26 17.45 -1.48
CA ASN A 88 24.93 17.21 -0.19
C ASN A 88 25.79 15.95 -0.19
N LEU A 89 25.43 14.92 -0.98
CA LEU A 89 26.07 13.60 -0.94
C LEU A 89 27.05 13.30 -2.09
N LYS A 90 27.12 14.11 -3.15
CA LYS A 90 27.95 13.84 -4.34
C LYS A 90 29.45 13.64 -4.04
N ASP A 91 29.98 14.35 -3.05
CA ASP A 91 31.39 14.24 -2.67
C ASP A 91 31.71 12.95 -1.89
N TYR A 92 30.69 12.26 -1.38
CA TYR A 92 30.82 11.01 -0.63
C TYR A 92 30.72 9.76 -1.51
N LEU A 93 30.34 9.88 -2.80
CA LEU A 93 30.11 8.76 -3.71
C LEU A 93 31.35 7.89 -3.95
N ALA A 94 32.55 8.48 -4.01
CA ALA A 94 33.77 7.82 -4.44
C ALA A 94 34.30 6.73 -3.47
N ALA A 95 33.85 6.75 -2.21
CA ALA A 95 34.28 5.81 -1.17
C ALA A 95 33.14 4.93 -0.63
N ALA A 96 31.95 5.00 -1.24
CA ALA A 96 30.73 4.52 -0.61
C ALA A 96 30.57 2.99 -0.62
N ILE A 97 31.19 2.24 -1.56
CA ILE A 97 30.99 0.78 -1.62
C ILE A 97 31.68 0.09 -0.43
N THR A 98 30.91 -0.35 0.55
CA THR A 98 31.44 -0.97 1.78
C THR A 98 31.38 -2.49 1.77
N SER A 99 30.42 -3.08 1.07
CA SER A 99 30.29 -4.54 0.97
C SER A 99 29.57 -4.98 -0.30
N LYS A 100 29.71 -6.26 -0.62
CA LYS A 100 28.99 -6.92 -1.72
C LYS A 100 28.50 -8.29 -1.32
N ALA A 101 27.43 -8.74 -1.95
CA ALA A 101 26.88 -10.09 -1.84
C ALA A 101 26.60 -10.64 -3.24
N VAL A 102 27.27 -11.74 -3.60
CA VAL A 102 26.95 -12.49 -4.82
C VAL A 102 25.65 -13.26 -4.55
N LEU A 103 24.58 -12.91 -5.27
CA LEU A 103 23.27 -13.52 -5.07
C LEU A 103 23.13 -14.81 -5.88
N ASP A 104 23.64 -14.81 -7.11
CA ASP A 104 23.76 -15.99 -7.98
C ASP A 104 24.93 -15.85 -8.97
N SER A 105 24.98 -16.70 -10.01
CA SER A 105 26.05 -16.68 -11.02
C SER A 105 26.13 -15.43 -11.89
N THR A 106 25.06 -14.63 -11.90
CA THR A 106 24.89 -13.46 -12.78
C THR A 106 24.69 -12.16 -12.01
N THR A 107 24.18 -12.22 -10.77
CA THR A 107 23.69 -11.06 -10.04
C THR A 107 24.48 -10.80 -8.75
N ILE A 108 24.88 -9.55 -8.56
CA ILE A 108 25.62 -9.07 -7.40
C ILE A 108 24.88 -7.88 -6.79
N ARG A 109 24.73 -7.89 -5.47
CA ARG A 109 24.24 -6.75 -4.69
C ARG A 109 25.40 -6.01 -4.05
N TRP A 110 25.38 -4.69 -4.16
CA TRP A 110 26.39 -3.77 -3.66
C TRP A 110 25.77 -2.92 -2.57
N LYS A 111 26.42 -2.84 -1.41
CA LYS A 111 26.03 -1.93 -0.33
C LYS A 111 26.89 -0.69 -0.40
N LEU A 112 26.22 0.45 -0.43
CA LEU A 112 26.85 1.75 -0.24
C LEU A 112 26.52 2.25 1.16
N GLU A 113 27.52 2.76 1.86
CA GLU A 113 27.35 3.43 3.15
C GLU A 113 28.25 4.67 3.22
N SER A 114 27.70 5.75 3.77
CA SER A 114 28.43 6.98 4.08
C SER A 114 27.89 7.59 5.37
N ALA A 115 28.73 8.32 6.10
CA ALA A 115 28.29 9.12 7.24
C ALA A 115 28.09 10.57 6.80
N PHE A 116 26.88 11.10 6.98
CA PHE A 116 26.53 12.49 6.68
C PHE A 116 25.86 13.10 7.91
N GLU A 117 26.41 14.22 8.41
CA GLU A 117 25.92 14.90 9.63
C GLU A 117 25.76 13.97 10.86
N GLY A 118 26.61 12.96 10.99
CA GLY A 118 26.56 11.99 12.08
C GLY A 118 25.45 10.94 11.94
N LYS A 119 24.70 10.93 10.83
CA LYS A 119 23.76 9.88 10.45
C LYS A 119 24.39 8.94 9.43
N GLU A 120 24.12 7.65 9.59
CA GLU A 120 24.49 6.64 8.58
C GLU A 120 23.48 6.71 7.43
N VAL A 121 23.98 6.91 6.23
CA VAL A 121 23.23 6.83 4.98
C VAL A 121 23.65 5.54 4.30
N SER A 122 22.69 4.67 3.97
CA SER A 122 22.98 3.42 3.27
C SER A 122 22.00 3.15 2.13
N TYR A 123 22.48 2.51 1.08
CA TYR A 123 21.67 2.12 -0.07
C TYR A 123 22.22 0.87 -0.76
N PHE A 124 21.37 0.15 -1.50
CA PHE A 124 21.78 -1.05 -2.23
C PHE A 124 21.58 -0.90 -3.73
N TYR A 125 22.63 -1.18 -4.51
CA TYR A 125 22.53 -1.36 -5.96
C TYR A 125 22.62 -2.84 -6.32
N TYR A 126 22.00 -3.22 -7.43
CA TYR A 126 22.06 -4.56 -7.98
C TYR A 126 22.61 -4.48 -9.40
N THR A 127 23.58 -5.34 -9.70
CA THR A 127 24.06 -5.53 -11.07
C THR A 127 23.81 -6.95 -11.52
N SER A 128 23.45 -7.14 -12.78
CA SER A 128 23.21 -8.46 -13.37
C SER A 128 23.87 -8.58 -14.74
N LEU A 129 24.49 -9.73 -15.00
CA LEU A 129 25.04 -10.07 -16.31
C LEU A 129 23.90 -10.51 -17.23
N ILE A 130 23.58 -9.68 -18.22
CA ILE A 130 22.57 -9.96 -19.24
C ILE A 130 23.29 -9.97 -20.58
N ASP A 131 23.20 -11.11 -21.27
CA ASP A 131 24.04 -11.45 -22.42
C ASP A 131 25.54 -11.40 -22.08
N ASP A 132 26.26 -10.39 -22.57
CA ASP A 132 27.71 -10.22 -22.37
C ASP A 132 28.07 -8.94 -21.60
N TYR A 133 27.09 -8.22 -21.06
CA TYR A 133 27.27 -6.95 -20.37
C TYR A 133 26.59 -6.93 -18.98
N TYR A 134 27.22 -6.24 -18.02
CA TYR A 134 26.62 -6.01 -16.71
C TYR A 134 25.77 -4.76 -16.73
N TRP A 135 24.54 -4.86 -16.26
CA TRP A 135 23.61 -3.73 -16.15
C TRP A 135 23.23 -3.48 -14.70
N ILE A 136 22.90 -2.23 -14.37
CA ILE A 136 22.19 -1.90 -13.12
C ILE A 136 20.72 -2.29 -13.28
N ILE A 137 20.19 -3.02 -12.31
CA ILE A 137 18.79 -3.47 -12.27
C ILE A 137 18.16 -3.10 -10.93
N PRO A 138 16.83 -2.90 -10.85
CA PRO A 138 16.16 -2.78 -9.58
C PRO A 138 15.99 -4.13 -8.88
N PRO A 139 15.83 -4.16 -7.55
CA PRO A 139 15.63 -5.39 -6.79
C PRO A 139 14.45 -6.24 -7.29
N HIS A 140 13.32 -5.63 -7.64
CA HIS A 140 12.15 -6.37 -8.13
C HIS A 140 12.43 -7.12 -9.45
N TYR A 141 13.33 -6.62 -10.31
CA TYR A 141 13.72 -7.32 -11.54
C TYR A 141 14.40 -8.66 -11.24
N TYR A 142 15.21 -8.73 -10.17
CA TYR A 142 15.90 -9.95 -9.76
C TYR A 142 14.95 -10.92 -9.02
N TYR A 143 14.26 -10.44 -7.99
CA TYR A 143 13.51 -11.33 -7.10
C TYR A 143 12.21 -11.88 -7.71
N SER A 144 11.70 -11.27 -8.78
CA SER A 144 10.47 -11.72 -9.46
C SER A 144 10.71 -12.51 -10.75
N GLN A 145 11.96 -12.88 -11.05
CA GLN A 145 12.26 -13.64 -12.26
C GLN A 145 11.46 -14.95 -12.33
N GLY A 146 10.76 -15.15 -13.44
CA GLY A 146 9.94 -16.34 -13.69
C GLY A 146 8.61 -16.37 -12.94
N TRP A 147 8.23 -15.30 -12.24
CA TRP A 147 6.92 -15.22 -11.61
C TRP A 147 5.80 -15.21 -12.68
N PRO A 148 4.70 -15.95 -12.48
CA PRO A 148 3.53 -15.90 -13.33
C PRO A 148 3.01 -14.48 -13.53
N THR A 149 2.55 -14.20 -14.75
CA THR A 149 1.98 -12.91 -15.11
C THR A 149 0.54 -13.04 -15.58
N MET A 150 -0.27 -12.03 -15.27
CA MET A 150 -1.60 -11.84 -15.84
C MET A 150 -1.86 -10.35 -16.05
N GLU A 151 -2.79 -9.99 -16.92
CA GLU A 151 -3.08 -8.58 -17.23
C GLU A 151 -4.56 -8.27 -17.09
N SER A 152 -4.87 -7.03 -16.71
CA SER A 152 -6.19 -6.40 -16.78
C SER A 152 -6.11 -5.14 -17.64
N ARG A 153 -7.12 -4.25 -17.57
CA ARG A 153 -7.09 -3.01 -18.35
C ARG A 153 -5.88 -2.16 -18.00
N TYR A 154 -5.68 -1.87 -16.72
CA TYR A 154 -4.64 -0.94 -16.25
C TYR A 154 -3.42 -1.62 -15.64
N PHE A 155 -3.45 -2.93 -15.41
CA PHE A 155 -2.41 -3.61 -14.64
C PHE A 155 -1.77 -4.77 -15.40
N ARG A 156 -0.49 -4.97 -15.15
CA ARG A 156 0.23 -6.22 -15.35
C ARG A 156 0.60 -6.75 -13.97
N PHE A 157 0.00 -7.85 -13.57
CA PHE A 157 0.25 -8.51 -12.30
C PHE A 157 1.42 -9.48 -12.46
N ILE A 158 2.41 -9.38 -11.59
CA ILE A 158 3.54 -10.29 -11.47
C ILE A 158 3.42 -10.95 -10.10
N ILE A 159 2.99 -12.20 -10.07
CA ILE A 159 2.47 -12.85 -8.86
C ILE A 159 3.44 -13.92 -8.38
N ASN A 160 3.79 -13.90 -7.10
CA ASN A 160 4.52 -15.01 -6.50
C ASN A 160 3.74 -16.32 -6.76
N PRO A 161 4.37 -17.39 -7.29
CA PRO A 161 3.71 -18.65 -7.59
C PRO A 161 2.85 -19.22 -6.45
N ASP A 162 3.27 -19.02 -5.19
CA ASP A 162 2.55 -19.48 -4.00
C ASP A 162 1.22 -18.73 -3.78
N LEU A 163 1.04 -17.56 -4.41
CA LEU A 163 -0.13 -16.70 -4.26
C LEU A 163 -1.09 -16.69 -5.45
N LEU A 164 -0.92 -17.59 -6.43
CA LEU A 164 -1.82 -17.67 -7.60
C LEU A 164 -3.30 -17.82 -7.24
N ASN A 165 -3.60 -18.47 -6.11
CA ASN A 165 -4.97 -18.65 -5.63
C ASN A 165 -5.53 -17.42 -4.88
N HIS A 166 -4.68 -16.49 -4.45
CA HIS A 166 -5.09 -15.23 -3.84
C HIS A 166 -5.49 -14.18 -4.90
N ALA A 167 -4.92 -14.26 -6.10
CA ALA A 167 -5.36 -13.49 -7.26
C ALA A 167 -6.70 -14.04 -7.80
N ASN A 168 -7.78 -13.30 -7.58
CA ASN A 168 -9.11 -13.60 -8.10
C ASN A 168 -9.64 -12.46 -9.00
N GLU A 169 -10.57 -12.79 -9.90
CA GLU A 169 -11.08 -11.86 -10.91
C GLU A 169 -11.79 -10.65 -10.32
N ILE A 170 -12.40 -10.79 -9.13
CA ILE A 170 -13.10 -9.69 -8.45
C ILE A 170 -12.08 -8.66 -7.97
N SER A 171 -10.98 -9.09 -7.33
CA SER A 171 -9.89 -8.20 -6.92
C SER A 171 -9.23 -7.50 -8.10
N VAL A 172 -9.03 -8.24 -9.20
CA VAL A 172 -8.41 -7.68 -10.42
C VAL A 172 -9.29 -6.60 -11.02
N ARG A 173 -10.59 -6.88 -11.16
CA ARG A 173 -11.55 -5.91 -11.69
C ARG A 173 -11.71 -4.71 -10.77
N SER A 174 -11.74 -4.91 -9.45
CA SER A 174 -11.88 -3.80 -8.51
C SER A 174 -10.68 -2.85 -8.52
N LEU A 175 -9.48 -3.34 -8.87
CA LEU A 175 -8.33 -2.47 -9.14
C LEU A 175 -8.52 -1.61 -10.39
N ASP A 176 -9.06 -2.15 -11.48
CA ASP A 176 -9.38 -1.34 -12.66
C ASP A 176 -10.47 -0.29 -12.32
N GLU A 177 -11.49 -0.68 -11.55
CA GLU A 177 -12.57 0.22 -11.09
C GLU A 177 -12.04 1.35 -10.20
N ILE A 178 -11.06 1.09 -9.31
CA ILE A 178 -10.49 2.17 -8.49
C ILE A 178 -9.70 3.17 -9.35
N VAL A 179 -9.00 2.72 -10.40
CA VAL A 179 -8.25 3.60 -11.30
C VAL A 179 -9.21 4.56 -11.99
N GLU A 180 -10.33 4.05 -12.51
CA GLU A 180 -11.36 4.88 -13.13
C GLU A 180 -11.98 5.88 -12.14
N LYS A 181 -12.31 5.42 -10.93
CA LYS A 181 -12.89 6.27 -9.88
C LYS A 181 -11.93 7.40 -9.51
N ILE A 182 -10.66 7.08 -9.22
CA ILE A 182 -9.66 8.09 -8.86
C ILE A 182 -9.41 9.03 -10.03
N ALA A 183 -9.34 8.51 -11.26
CA ALA A 183 -9.12 9.34 -12.43
C ALA A 183 -10.26 10.36 -12.66
N ALA A 184 -11.51 9.94 -12.48
CA ALA A 184 -12.66 10.83 -12.53
C ALA A 184 -12.59 11.90 -11.43
N GLU A 185 -12.34 11.50 -10.18
CA GLU A 185 -12.25 12.41 -9.03
C GLU A 185 -11.11 13.43 -9.15
N LEU A 186 -9.95 12.97 -9.61
CA LEU A 186 -8.78 13.81 -9.84
C LEU A 186 -8.83 14.57 -11.17
N MET A 187 -9.88 14.39 -11.99
CA MET A 187 -9.99 14.94 -13.34
C MET A 187 -8.74 14.65 -14.19
N ILE A 188 -8.34 13.38 -14.27
CA ILE A 188 -7.26 12.92 -15.15
C ILE A 188 -7.84 12.80 -16.57
N PRO A 189 -7.23 13.44 -17.59
CA PRO A 189 -7.73 13.37 -18.96
C PRO A 189 -7.77 11.94 -19.52
N GLU A 190 -8.77 11.63 -20.36
CA GLU A 190 -8.93 10.30 -20.99
C GLU A 190 -7.70 9.88 -21.80
N GLU A 191 -7.05 10.82 -22.49
CA GLU A 191 -5.80 10.59 -23.23
C GLU A 191 -4.66 10.08 -22.33
N ARG A 192 -4.62 10.54 -21.07
CA ARG A 192 -3.65 10.05 -20.08
C ARG A 192 -4.04 8.67 -19.59
N LEU A 193 -5.32 8.41 -19.36
CA LEU A 193 -5.77 7.05 -19.03
C LEU A 193 -5.52 6.06 -20.15
N ALA A 194 -5.58 6.48 -21.42
CA ALA A 194 -5.21 5.64 -22.55
C ALA A 194 -3.72 5.24 -22.50
N VAL A 195 -2.83 6.17 -22.14
CA VAL A 195 -1.41 5.85 -21.89
C VAL A 195 -1.28 4.83 -20.76
N LEU A 196 -2.01 5.00 -19.65
CA LEU A 196 -1.96 4.06 -18.54
C LEU A 196 -2.49 2.66 -18.94
N ALA A 197 -3.55 2.58 -19.73
CA ALA A 197 -4.09 1.31 -20.23
C ALA A 197 -3.14 0.58 -21.18
N GLU A 198 -2.41 1.33 -22.02
CA GLU A 198 -1.39 0.80 -22.92
C GLU A 198 -0.14 0.32 -22.16
N LYS A 199 0.39 1.18 -21.28
CA LYS A 199 1.69 0.95 -20.61
C LYS A 199 1.59 0.09 -19.36
N LYS A 200 0.42 0.09 -18.72
CA LYS A 200 0.06 -0.64 -17.51
C LYS A 200 0.90 -0.26 -16.28
N ILE A 201 0.31 -0.50 -15.12
CA ILE A 201 0.98 -0.50 -13.82
C ILE A 201 1.48 -1.92 -13.58
N ASP A 202 2.78 -2.08 -13.34
CA ASP A 202 3.29 -3.37 -12.87
C ASP A 202 2.97 -3.52 -11.38
N TYR A 203 2.33 -4.64 -11.03
CA TYR A 203 1.81 -4.93 -9.72
C TYR A 203 2.37 -6.26 -9.20
N TYR A 204 3.26 -6.20 -8.23
CA TYR A 204 3.93 -7.35 -7.64
C TYR A 204 3.17 -7.83 -6.41
N LEU A 205 2.68 -9.07 -6.45
CA LEU A 205 2.02 -9.72 -5.32
C LEU A 205 2.99 -10.67 -4.63
N CYS A 206 3.48 -10.25 -3.47
CA CYS A 206 4.46 -10.92 -2.62
C CYS A 206 3.78 -11.76 -1.54
N ARG A 207 4.44 -12.82 -1.06
CA ARG A 207 3.94 -13.70 0.01
C ARG A 207 3.76 -12.98 1.34
N ASP A 208 4.68 -12.09 1.68
CA ASP A 208 4.80 -11.48 3.00
C ASP A 208 5.60 -10.17 2.93
N GLU A 209 5.61 -9.42 4.04
CA GLU A 209 6.35 -8.16 4.15
C GLU A 209 7.87 -8.32 3.96
N VAL A 210 8.43 -9.49 4.25
CA VAL A 210 9.86 -9.76 4.08
C VAL A 210 10.19 -9.82 2.59
N GLU A 211 9.32 -10.45 1.80
CA GLU A 211 9.44 -10.46 0.36
C GLU A 211 9.18 -9.08 -0.26
N VAL A 212 8.20 -8.30 0.25
CA VAL A 212 8.09 -6.88 -0.09
C VAL A 212 9.41 -6.15 0.19
N GLY A 213 10.03 -6.38 1.34
CA GLY A 213 11.34 -5.83 1.70
C GLY A 213 12.46 -6.16 0.73
N LYS A 214 12.46 -7.37 0.15
CA LYS A 214 13.44 -7.76 -0.87
C LYS A 214 13.23 -7.00 -2.18
N LEU A 215 11.98 -6.88 -2.64
CA LEU A 215 11.63 -6.26 -3.92
C LEU A 215 11.65 -4.73 -3.87
N ALA A 216 11.23 -4.12 -2.76
CA ALA A 216 11.11 -2.68 -2.60
C ALA A 216 12.32 -2.01 -1.94
N GLY A 217 13.18 -2.79 -1.27
CA GLY A 217 14.28 -2.27 -0.45
C GLY A 217 13.88 -1.81 0.96
N THR A 218 12.58 -1.80 1.27
CA THR A 218 12.03 -1.49 2.60
C THR A 218 10.91 -2.45 2.97
N ARG A 219 10.86 -2.88 4.23
CA ARG A 219 9.86 -3.83 4.73
C ARG A 219 8.54 -3.10 4.98
N GLY A 220 7.45 -3.67 4.48
CA GLY A 220 6.09 -3.18 4.71
C GLY A 220 5.05 -4.09 4.04
N GLN A 221 3.77 -3.80 4.23
CA GLN A 221 2.69 -4.54 3.57
C GLN A 221 2.47 -4.09 2.11
N GLY A 222 2.93 -2.89 1.77
CA GLY A 222 2.81 -2.26 0.46
C GLY A 222 3.91 -1.23 0.27
N PHE A 223 4.26 -0.99 -0.99
CA PHE A 223 5.17 0.06 -1.41
C PHE A 223 4.93 0.46 -2.86
N TYR A 224 4.68 1.74 -3.08
CA TYR A 224 4.74 2.38 -4.38
C TYR A 224 6.18 2.82 -4.69
N ASN A 225 6.84 2.11 -5.59
CA ASN A 225 8.17 2.46 -6.05
C ASN A 225 8.11 3.53 -7.14
N ARG A 226 8.34 4.78 -6.73
CA ARG A 226 8.37 5.98 -7.58
C ARG A 226 9.40 5.95 -8.70
N GLY A 227 10.50 5.19 -8.55
CA GLY A 227 11.56 5.14 -9.56
C GLY A 227 11.16 4.35 -10.80
N PHE A 228 10.28 3.37 -10.63
CA PHE A 228 9.84 2.44 -11.68
C PHE A 228 8.33 2.48 -11.94
N ASP A 229 7.60 3.29 -11.19
CA ASP A 229 6.14 3.38 -11.19
C ASP A 229 5.44 2.02 -11.03
N VAL A 230 5.86 1.27 -10.01
CA VAL A 230 5.34 -0.07 -9.70
C VAL A 230 4.75 -0.15 -8.29
N VAL A 231 3.76 -1.02 -8.12
CA VAL A 231 3.18 -1.35 -6.81
C VAL A 231 3.70 -2.71 -6.38
N ILE A 232 4.24 -2.81 -5.16
CA ILE A 232 4.76 -4.03 -4.57
C ILE A 232 4.05 -4.26 -3.25
N THR A 233 3.38 -5.40 -3.05
CA THR A 233 2.55 -5.58 -1.85
C THR A 233 2.36 -7.04 -1.46
N SER A 234 2.08 -7.29 -0.19
CA SER A 234 1.79 -8.62 0.35
C SER A 234 0.31 -9.01 0.32
N PHE A 235 -0.58 -8.14 -0.17
CA PHE A 235 -2.01 -8.42 -0.25
C PHE A 235 -2.64 -7.78 -1.48
N MET A 236 -3.76 -8.32 -1.93
CA MET A 236 -4.46 -7.86 -3.13
C MET A 236 -5.96 -7.74 -2.86
N PRO A 237 -6.61 -6.62 -3.25
CA PRO A 237 -6.02 -5.38 -3.75
C PRO A 237 -5.39 -4.51 -2.66
N ASN A 238 -4.33 -3.80 -3.04
CA ASN A 238 -3.76 -2.70 -2.28
C ASN A 238 -4.07 -1.36 -2.98
N TYR A 239 -5.26 -0.84 -2.69
CA TYR A 239 -5.75 0.39 -3.30
C TYR A 239 -4.99 1.64 -2.84
N HIS A 240 -4.38 1.61 -1.66
CA HIS A 240 -3.63 2.73 -1.10
C HIS A 240 -2.41 3.07 -1.95
N GLU A 241 -1.57 2.06 -2.25
CA GLU A 241 -0.39 2.24 -3.11
C GLU A 241 -0.75 2.62 -4.54
N VAL A 242 -1.87 2.07 -5.06
CA VAL A 242 -2.42 2.49 -6.35
C VAL A 242 -2.86 3.95 -6.32
N SER A 243 -3.45 4.41 -5.22
CA SER A 243 -3.84 5.81 -5.05
C SER A 243 -2.63 6.73 -5.03
N LEU A 244 -1.54 6.37 -4.34
CA LEU A 244 -0.28 7.10 -4.37
C LEU A 244 0.26 7.24 -5.80
N LEU A 245 0.27 6.15 -6.58
CA LEU A 245 0.67 6.18 -7.99
C LEU A 245 -0.24 7.09 -8.81
N MET A 246 -1.57 7.00 -8.65
CA MET A 246 -2.52 7.80 -9.39
C MET A 246 -2.45 9.29 -9.07
N ILE A 247 -2.11 9.66 -7.83
CA ILE A 247 -1.82 11.05 -7.45
C ILE A 247 -0.59 11.56 -8.20
N ASN A 248 0.48 10.76 -8.25
CA ASN A 248 1.66 11.10 -9.05
C ASN A 248 1.34 11.18 -10.55
N PHE A 249 0.48 10.28 -11.03
CA PHE A 249 -0.02 10.29 -12.39
C PHE A 249 -0.85 11.52 -12.73
N LYS A 250 -1.60 12.07 -11.76
CA LYS A 250 -2.29 13.36 -11.94
C LYS A 250 -1.29 14.52 -12.04
N LEU A 251 -0.24 14.52 -11.22
CA LEU A 251 0.70 15.63 -11.12
C LEU A 251 1.69 15.70 -12.28
N GLN A 252 2.10 14.54 -12.83
CA GLN A 252 3.07 14.34 -13.92
C GLN A 252 4.49 14.86 -13.60
N ASN A 253 4.60 16.16 -13.31
CA ASN A 253 5.79 16.79 -12.77
C ASN A 253 5.52 17.30 -11.35
N GLN A 254 6.35 16.88 -10.40
CA GLN A 254 6.25 17.30 -9.00
C GLN A 254 7.60 17.19 -8.29
N PRO A 255 7.79 17.93 -7.19
CA PRO A 255 8.87 17.64 -6.27
C PRO A 255 8.75 16.21 -5.75
N GLN A 256 9.89 15.58 -5.47
CA GLN A 256 9.89 14.19 -5.04
C GLN A 256 9.15 14.01 -3.70
N PHE A 257 9.31 14.94 -2.76
CA PHE A 257 8.73 14.82 -1.43
C PHE A 257 7.52 15.74 -1.30
N ALA A 258 6.53 15.26 -0.57
CA ALA A 258 5.38 16.02 -0.11
C ALA A 258 5.25 15.77 1.39
N ILE A 259 4.69 16.73 2.12
CA ILE A 259 4.37 16.54 3.54
C ILE A 259 3.49 15.27 3.69
N PRO A 260 3.82 14.35 4.62
CA PRO A 260 3.17 13.05 4.66
C PRO A 260 1.65 13.12 4.83
N PHE A 261 1.11 14.02 5.68
CA PHE A 261 -0.34 14.07 5.88
C PHE A 261 -1.11 14.39 4.60
N ILE A 262 -0.58 15.24 3.70
CA ILE A 262 -1.28 15.58 2.46
C ILE A 262 -1.16 14.46 1.42
N ARG A 263 0.00 13.79 1.36
CA ARG A 263 0.24 12.66 0.45
C ARG A 263 -0.52 11.41 0.88
N GLU A 264 -0.25 10.94 2.08
CA GLU A 264 -0.84 9.71 2.64
C GLU A 264 -2.32 9.90 2.93
N GLY A 265 -2.72 11.09 3.41
CA GLY A 265 -4.12 11.41 3.63
C GLY A 265 -4.93 11.37 2.33
N LEU A 266 -4.41 11.94 1.23
CA LEU A 266 -5.10 11.88 -0.06
C LEU A 266 -5.19 10.46 -0.61
N ALA A 267 -4.11 9.67 -0.51
CA ALA A 267 -4.13 8.27 -0.91
C ALA A 267 -5.13 7.46 -0.07
N THR A 268 -5.25 7.77 1.21
CA THR A 268 -6.18 7.11 2.14
C THR A 268 -7.64 7.45 1.86
N ILE A 269 -7.95 8.69 1.44
CA ILE A 269 -9.32 9.07 1.03
C ILE A 269 -9.83 8.21 -0.11
N TYR A 270 -8.95 7.80 -1.03
CA TYR A 270 -9.34 7.01 -2.19
C TYR A 270 -9.20 5.51 -1.98
N GLY A 271 -8.07 5.07 -1.43
CA GLY A 271 -7.71 3.66 -1.32
C GLY A 271 -7.92 3.05 0.07
N GLY A 272 -8.20 3.86 1.09
CA GLY A 272 -8.18 3.43 2.48
C GLY A 272 -6.76 3.11 2.94
N CYS A 273 -6.61 2.25 3.96
CA CYS A 273 -5.31 1.83 4.48
C CYS A 273 -5.41 0.52 5.27
N TRP A 274 -4.37 -0.33 5.22
CA TRP A 274 -4.30 -1.65 5.90
C TRP A 274 -5.59 -2.47 5.76
N GLN A 275 -6.00 -2.73 4.52
CA GLN A 275 -7.22 -3.49 4.21
C GLN A 275 -8.51 -2.86 4.76
N ARG A 276 -8.52 -1.62 5.24
CA ARG A 276 -9.75 -0.89 5.61
C ARG A 276 -10.18 -0.01 4.45
N ALA A 277 -11.45 -0.06 4.08
CA ALA A 277 -12.03 0.86 3.12
C ALA A 277 -11.93 2.31 3.62
N PRO A 278 -11.90 3.33 2.72
CA PRO A 278 -11.79 4.73 3.10
C PRO A 278 -12.76 5.16 4.21
N GLU A 279 -14.00 4.71 4.13
CA GLU A 279 -15.06 5.03 5.08
C GLU A 279 -14.76 4.50 6.49
N VAL A 280 -14.24 3.28 6.60
CA VAL A 280 -13.79 2.70 7.88
C VAL A 280 -12.62 3.49 8.45
N VAL A 281 -11.72 3.98 7.58
CA VAL A 281 -10.60 4.80 8.00
C VAL A 281 -11.07 6.18 8.50
N PHE A 282 -12.07 6.79 7.86
CA PHE A 282 -12.66 8.04 8.35
C PHE A 282 -13.34 7.88 9.70
N ASP A 283 -14.12 6.82 9.91
CA ASP A 283 -14.74 6.53 11.21
C ASP A 283 -13.67 6.40 12.30
N PHE A 284 -12.57 5.70 12.00
CA PHE A 284 -11.47 5.56 12.93
C PHE A 284 -10.72 6.88 13.18
N GLY A 285 -10.50 7.70 12.16
CA GLY A 285 -9.92 9.04 12.30
C GLY A 285 -10.79 9.97 13.15
N GLY A 286 -12.12 9.91 12.98
CA GLY A 286 -13.08 10.61 13.82
C GLY A 286 -13.06 10.17 15.28
N TYR A 287 -12.94 8.85 15.52
CA TYR A 287 -12.72 8.31 16.86
C TYR A 287 -11.45 8.86 17.49
N ILE A 288 -10.31 8.74 16.80
CA ILE A 288 -8.99 9.21 17.29
C ILE A 288 -9.05 10.67 17.74
N LEU A 289 -9.68 11.53 16.93
CA LEU A 289 -9.82 12.96 17.22
C LEU A 289 -10.78 13.24 18.38
N ARG A 290 -11.91 12.51 18.45
CA ARG A 290 -12.93 12.72 19.48
C ARG A 290 -12.42 12.39 20.89
N TYR A 291 -11.59 11.36 21.02
CA TYR A 291 -11.04 10.95 22.31
C TYR A 291 -9.68 11.58 22.59
N ASP A 292 -9.28 12.62 21.84
CA ASP A 292 -8.01 13.32 21.99
C ASP A 292 -6.79 12.38 22.03
N ILE A 293 -6.85 11.27 21.29
CA ILE A 293 -5.73 10.30 21.22
C ILE A 293 -4.51 11.01 20.62
N ILE A 294 -4.74 11.88 19.63
CA ILE A 294 -3.76 12.82 19.09
C ILE A 294 -4.41 14.17 18.79
N LYS A 295 -3.58 15.21 18.59
CA LYS A 295 -4.02 16.52 18.10
C LYS A 295 -3.71 16.66 16.61
N ILE A 296 -4.50 17.45 15.89
CA ILE A 296 -4.25 17.73 14.45
C ILE A 296 -2.84 18.29 14.23
N ASP A 297 -2.41 19.20 15.11
CA ASP A 297 -1.09 19.81 15.04
C ASP A 297 0.07 18.80 15.11
N SER A 298 -0.14 17.63 15.72
CA SER A 298 0.90 16.61 15.87
C SER A 298 1.09 15.73 14.64
N ILE A 299 0.44 16.03 13.52
CA ILE A 299 0.60 15.31 12.25
C ILE A 299 1.02 16.21 11.09
N LEU A 300 1.24 17.52 11.34
CA LEU A 300 1.41 18.49 10.26
C LEU A 300 2.81 18.49 9.63
N THR A 301 3.85 18.08 10.35
CA THR A 301 5.23 18.06 9.84
C THR A 301 5.69 16.66 9.48
N TYR A 302 6.76 16.57 8.68
CA TYR A 302 7.35 15.30 8.24
C TYR A 302 7.70 14.39 9.42
N ASP A 303 8.51 14.87 10.36
CA ASP A 303 8.94 14.09 11.52
C ASP A 303 7.78 13.78 12.46
N GLN A 304 6.85 14.72 12.69
CA GLN A 304 5.72 14.48 13.57
C GLN A 304 4.81 13.36 13.05
N PHE A 305 4.59 13.30 11.74
CA PHE A 305 3.79 12.25 11.11
C PHE A 305 4.49 10.88 11.16
N ASN A 306 5.82 10.84 11.00
CA ASN A 306 6.59 9.60 10.89
C ASN A 306 7.10 9.05 12.24
N ASP A 307 7.47 9.91 13.20
CA ASP A 307 8.14 9.49 14.44
C ASP A 307 7.21 9.30 15.64
N LYS A 308 6.10 10.04 15.72
CA LYS A 308 5.35 10.17 16.99
C LYS A 308 4.17 9.23 17.15
N THR A 309 3.73 8.61 16.06
CA THR A 309 2.48 7.87 15.99
C THR A 309 2.62 6.81 14.90
N ASN A 310 2.30 5.56 15.22
CA ASN A 310 2.17 4.51 14.22
C ASN A 310 1.28 5.01 13.08
N GLY A 311 1.62 4.69 11.82
CA GLY A 311 0.81 5.00 10.64
C GLY A 311 -0.67 4.78 10.92
N ASP A 312 -1.02 3.70 11.65
CA ASP A 312 -2.36 3.34 12.14
C ASP A 312 -3.17 4.51 12.72
N ILE A 313 -2.51 5.53 13.27
CA ILE A 313 -3.13 6.70 13.88
C ILE A 313 -3.05 7.93 12.95
N THR A 314 -1.90 8.17 12.32
CA THR A 314 -1.67 9.36 11.49
C THR A 314 -2.41 9.32 10.16
N ASN A 315 -2.47 8.18 9.46
CA ASN A 315 -3.17 8.13 8.17
C ASN A 315 -4.67 8.40 8.31
N PRO A 316 -5.41 7.82 9.29
CA PRO A 316 -6.82 8.17 9.50
C PRO A 316 -7.06 9.66 9.74
N VAL A 317 -6.28 10.28 10.63
CA VAL A 317 -6.44 11.71 10.93
C VAL A 317 -6.03 12.58 9.74
N GLY A 318 -4.95 12.21 9.05
CA GLY A 318 -4.52 12.85 7.82
C GLY A 318 -5.60 12.77 6.74
N ALA A 319 -6.23 11.61 6.55
CA ALA A 319 -7.32 11.43 5.60
C ALA A 319 -8.51 12.33 5.92
N CYS A 320 -8.92 12.42 7.19
CA CYS A 320 -9.98 13.32 7.63
C CYS A 320 -9.66 14.79 7.29
N LEU A 321 -8.48 15.27 7.68
CA LEU A 321 -8.06 16.66 7.41
C LEU A 321 -7.97 16.94 5.91
N VAL A 322 -7.34 16.04 5.15
CA VAL A 322 -7.19 16.20 3.70
C VAL A 322 -8.53 16.17 3.00
N ASN A 323 -9.49 15.35 3.44
CA ASN A 323 -10.83 15.30 2.85
C ASN A 323 -11.54 16.64 3.03
N TYR A 324 -11.47 17.21 4.23
CA TYR A 324 -11.97 18.55 4.50
C TYR A 324 -11.31 19.59 3.58
N LEU A 325 -9.98 19.63 3.51
CA LEU A 325 -9.26 20.58 2.65
C LEU A 325 -9.62 20.40 1.18
N TYR A 326 -9.68 19.17 0.69
CA TYR A 326 -10.02 18.83 -0.70
C TYR A 326 -11.43 19.31 -1.05
N ARG A 327 -12.42 19.08 -0.19
CA ARG A 327 -13.81 19.50 -0.38
C ARG A 327 -13.97 21.02 -0.37
N GLN A 328 -13.21 21.73 0.47
CA GLN A 328 -13.30 23.18 0.60
C GLN A 328 -12.58 23.92 -0.54
N LEU A 329 -11.43 23.41 -0.98
CA LEU A 329 -10.61 24.03 -2.02
C LEU A 329 -11.08 23.65 -3.43
N GLY A 330 -11.62 22.45 -3.59
CA GLY A 330 -11.79 21.82 -4.89
C GLY A 330 -10.43 21.40 -5.50
N VAL A 331 -10.50 20.60 -6.57
CA VAL A 331 -9.33 19.87 -7.09
C VAL A 331 -8.17 20.79 -7.48
N SER A 332 -8.42 21.89 -8.20
CA SER A 332 -7.34 22.77 -8.68
C SER A 332 -6.57 23.41 -7.53
N ARG A 333 -7.27 24.13 -6.63
CA ARG A 333 -6.65 24.83 -5.50
C ARG A 333 -6.05 23.85 -4.50
N PHE A 334 -6.63 22.67 -4.34
CA PHE A 334 -6.07 21.63 -3.51
C PHE A 334 -4.69 21.18 -4.03
N PHE A 335 -4.54 20.98 -5.34
CA PHE A 335 -3.23 20.61 -5.90
C PHE A 335 -2.22 21.76 -5.92
N ASP A 336 -2.67 23.02 -5.91
CA ASP A 336 -1.79 24.16 -5.65
C ASP A 336 -1.25 24.12 -4.21
N LEU A 337 -2.12 23.84 -3.23
CA LEU A 337 -1.71 23.60 -1.84
C LEU A 337 -0.76 22.39 -1.74
N TYR A 338 -1.09 21.27 -2.38
CA TYR A 338 -0.25 20.07 -2.42
C TYR A 338 1.16 20.40 -2.88
N ARG A 339 1.31 21.14 -3.99
CA ARG A 339 2.62 21.56 -4.50
C ARG A 339 3.35 22.50 -3.56
N SER A 340 2.65 23.41 -2.89
CA SER A 340 3.27 24.31 -1.89
C SER A 340 3.82 23.56 -0.67
N LEU A 341 3.25 22.40 -0.36
CA LEU A 341 3.68 21.47 0.69
C LEU A 341 4.62 20.37 0.16
N SER A 342 5.16 20.55 -1.04
CA SER A 342 6.07 19.62 -1.71
C SER A 342 7.40 20.30 -2.03
N GLY A 343 8.49 19.55 -2.03
CA GLY A 343 9.84 20.04 -2.31
C GLY A 343 10.87 18.91 -2.36
N ASP A 344 12.14 19.30 -2.22
CA ASP A 344 13.20 18.36 -1.87
C ASP A 344 13.06 17.90 -0.40
N HIS A 345 13.91 16.96 0.00
CA HIS A 345 13.88 16.39 1.34
C HIS A 345 14.12 17.45 2.42
N ASP A 346 15.05 18.38 2.21
CA ASP A 346 15.42 19.39 3.20
C ASP A 346 14.32 20.43 3.39
N PHE A 347 13.67 20.86 2.31
CA PHE A 347 12.51 21.73 2.38
C PHE A 347 11.39 21.07 3.19
N VAL A 348 10.98 19.85 2.83
CA VAL A 348 9.84 19.18 3.45
C VAL A 348 10.12 18.81 4.91
N SER A 349 11.32 18.31 5.21
CA SER A 349 11.72 17.96 6.58
C SER A 349 11.94 19.20 7.46
N GLY A 350 12.30 20.33 6.86
CA GLY A 350 12.46 21.63 7.55
C GLY A 350 11.16 22.39 7.82
N LEU A 351 10.01 21.99 7.28
CA LEU A 351 8.75 22.69 7.51
C LEU A 351 8.28 22.54 8.96
N THR A 352 8.09 23.67 9.63
CA THR A 352 7.49 23.73 10.98
C THR A 352 5.96 23.66 10.91
N THR A 353 5.33 23.33 12.03
CA THR A 353 3.86 23.34 12.19
C THR A 353 3.29 24.70 11.76
N GLU A 354 3.91 25.80 12.16
CA GLU A 354 3.50 27.16 11.81
C GLU A 354 3.62 27.44 10.31
N ASN A 355 4.67 26.95 9.64
CA ASN A 355 4.80 27.09 8.19
C ASN A 355 3.67 26.38 7.46
N VAL A 356 3.39 25.13 7.84
CA VAL A 356 2.31 24.32 7.25
C VAL A 356 0.97 24.99 7.46
N LYS A 357 0.67 25.45 8.69
CA LYS A 357 -0.55 26.20 8.98
C LYS A 357 -0.67 27.44 8.10
N GLN A 358 0.39 28.24 7.97
CA GLN A 358 0.37 29.44 7.14
C GLN A 358 0.09 29.14 5.66
N MET A 359 0.64 28.05 5.12
CA MET A 359 0.37 27.61 3.74
C MET A 359 -1.11 27.20 3.58
N VAL A 360 -1.66 26.46 4.54
CA VAL A 360 -3.08 26.06 4.54
C VAL A 360 -3.99 27.29 4.72
N GLU A 361 -3.68 28.21 5.62
CA GLU A 361 -4.40 29.47 5.82
C GLU A 361 -4.45 30.30 4.53
N THR A 362 -3.32 30.38 3.84
CA THR A 362 -3.20 31.10 2.56
C THR A 362 -4.07 30.43 1.49
N ALA A 363 -3.99 29.11 1.36
CA ALA A 363 -4.79 28.37 0.39
C ALA A 363 -6.30 28.47 0.66
N MET A 364 -6.70 28.45 1.94
CA MET A 364 -8.10 28.48 2.39
C MET A 364 -8.69 29.89 2.52
N GLU A 365 -7.85 30.92 2.48
CA GLU A 365 -8.21 32.32 2.77
C GLU A 365 -8.89 32.48 4.14
N LYS A 366 -8.43 31.70 5.14
CA LYS A 366 -9.00 31.64 6.50
C LYS A 366 -7.88 31.51 7.52
N LYS A 367 -8.16 31.90 8.77
CA LYS A 367 -7.24 31.67 9.89
C LYS A 367 -7.37 30.26 10.43
N TRP A 368 -6.29 29.72 10.97
CA TRP A 368 -6.21 28.34 11.45
C TRP A 368 -7.31 28.01 12.47
N PRO A 369 -7.65 28.86 13.47
CA PRO A 369 -8.77 28.58 14.37
C PRO A 369 -10.11 28.41 13.65
N ASP A 370 -10.38 29.18 12.60
CA ASP A 370 -11.61 29.07 11.81
C ASP A 370 -11.61 27.80 10.93
N ILE A 371 -10.43 27.42 10.42
CA ILE A 371 -10.23 26.19 9.67
C ILE A 371 -10.46 24.98 10.58
N GLU A 372 -9.93 25.01 11.79
CA GLU A 372 -10.08 23.96 12.80
C GLU A 372 -11.54 23.81 13.25
N ILE A 373 -12.24 24.92 13.53
CA ILE A 373 -13.68 24.91 13.83
C ILE A 373 -14.46 24.29 12.66
N GLY A 374 -14.18 24.72 11.42
CA GLY A 374 -14.84 24.19 10.23
C GLY A 374 -14.53 22.71 10.01
N PHE A 375 -13.31 22.27 10.30
CA PHE A 375 -12.90 20.86 10.23
C PHE A 375 -13.67 19.99 11.22
N PHE A 376 -13.76 20.40 12.49
CA PHE A 376 -14.51 19.62 13.48
C PHE A 376 -16.02 19.61 13.20
N ALA A 377 -16.58 20.70 12.67
CA ALA A 377 -17.97 20.72 12.19
C ALA A 377 -18.18 19.75 11.02
N PHE A 378 -17.25 19.72 10.06
CA PHE A 378 -17.27 18.75 8.96
C PHE A 378 -17.20 17.30 9.44
N MET A 379 -16.34 17.00 10.42
CA MET A 379 -16.24 15.65 11.01
C MET A 379 -17.53 15.22 11.71
N GLU A 380 -18.17 16.15 12.44
CA GLU A 380 -19.46 15.92 13.07
C GLU A 380 -20.56 15.64 12.03
N GLU A 381 -20.59 16.41 10.94
CA GLU A 381 -21.51 16.16 9.82
C GLU A 381 -21.26 14.79 9.15
N CYS A 382 -19.99 14.47 8.88
CA CYS A 382 -19.62 13.19 8.28
C CYS A 382 -20.12 12.03 9.11
N ARG A 383 -19.93 12.05 10.44
CA ARG A 383 -20.40 11.01 11.35
C ARG A 383 -21.93 10.83 11.29
N ASN A 384 -22.67 11.93 11.28
CA ASN A 384 -24.13 11.88 11.29
C ASN A 384 -24.71 11.37 9.97
N ASN A 385 -24.00 11.57 8.85
CA ASN A 385 -24.48 11.24 7.51
C ASN A 385 -23.88 9.95 6.92
N HIS A 386 -22.72 9.47 7.40
CA HIS A 386 -21.94 8.41 6.73
C HIS A 386 -21.66 7.18 7.58
N GLY A 387 -22.24 7.04 8.79
CA GLY A 387 -22.08 5.82 9.59
C GLY A 387 -22.39 4.57 8.76
N LEU A 388 -21.39 3.73 8.50
CA LEU A 388 -21.65 2.54 7.67
C LEU A 388 -22.37 1.44 8.44
N ILE A 389 -22.27 1.49 9.77
CA ILE A 389 -23.03 0.66 10.69
C ILE A 389 -23.73 1.57 11.71
N TYR A 390 -25.04 1.44 11.82
CA TYR A 390 -25.86 2.17 12.77
C TYR A 390 -26.35 1.22 13.86
N PRO A 391 -26.19 1.54 15.15
CA PRO A 391 -26.93 0.88 16.23
C PRO A 391 -28.34 1.49 16.36
N GLY A 392 -29.39 0.71 16.65
CA GLY A 392 -30.73 1.26 16.95
C GLY A 392 -31.97 0.61 16.30
N GLN A 393 -32.90 1.43 15.80
CA GLN A 393 -34.15 0.98 15.15
C GLN A 393 -34.26 1.58 13.75
N VAL A 394 -34.10 0.74 12.74
CA VAL A 394 -34.51 1.02 11.37
C VAL A 394 -35.56 -0.02 11.01
N GLU A 395 -36.63 0.40 10.35
CA GLU A 395 -37.64 -0.56 9.88
C GLU A 395 -37.04 -1.43 8.76
N THR A 396 -37.06 -2.74 9.00
CA THR A 396 -36.83 -3.77 7.98
C THR A 396 -38.09 -4.61 7.91
N ASP A 397 -38.49 -4.98 6.70
CA ASP A 397 -39.77 -5.61 6.41
C ASP A 397 -39.63 -7.04 5.89
N ARG A 398 -38.43 -7.42 5.42
CA ARG A 398 -38.14 -8.75 4.88
C ARG A 398 -37.12 -9.51 5.74
N VAL A 399 -37.58 -10.54 6.45
CA VAL A 399 -36.70 -11.49 7.15
C VAL A 399 -36.03 -12.43 6.16
N LEU A 400 -34.70 -12.50 6.21
CA LEU A 400 -33.84 -13.32 5.34
C LEU A 400 -33.37 -14.58 6.06
N ILE A 401 -32.99 -14.45 7.33
CA ILE A 401 -32.51 -15.54 8.19
C ILE A 401 -33.17 -15.38 9.56
N ASP A 402 -33.73 -16.45 10.10
CA ASP A 402 -34.18 -16.55 11.49
C ASP A 402 -33.80 -17.95 11.99
N LYS A 403 -32.68 -18.03 12.72
CA LYS A 403 -32.12 -19.31 13.17
C LYS A 403 -31.18 -19.13 14.36
N ASP A 404 -31.30 -20.00 15.36
CA ASP A 404 -30.39 -20.07 16.51
C ASP A 404 -30.17 -18.71 17.22
N GLY A 405 -31.23 -17.88 17.32
CA GLY A 405 -31.15 -16.55 17.94
C GLY A 405 -30.56 -15.46 17.05
N LEU A 406 -30.12 -15.79 15.83
CA LEU A 406 -29.73 -14.83 14.79
C LEU A 406 -30.94 -14.50 13.91
N VAL A 407 -31.19 -13.20 13.74
CA VAL A 407 -32.13 -12.65 12.77
C VAL A 407 -31.39 -11.73 11.82
N LEU A 408 -31.44 -12.05 10.53
CA LEU A 408 -31.00 -11.16 9.45
C LEU A 408 -32.26 -10.71 8.70
N SER A 409 -32.50 -9.41 8.62
CA SER A 409 -33.60 -8.83 7.83
C SER A 409 -33.09 -7.68 6.99
N ALA A 410 -33.81 -7.35 5.93
CA ALA A 410 -33.44 -6.27 5.03
C ALA A 410 -34.65 -5.44 4.62
N SER A 411 -34.39 -4.19 4.27
CA SER A 411 -35.24 -3.31 3.46
C SER A 411 -34.54 -3.01 2.13
N ASP A 412 -35.05 -2.03 1.37
CA ASP A 412 -34.41 -1.58 0.13
C ASP A 412 -33.04 -0.91 0.36
N LYS A 413 -32.79 -0.38 1.57
CA LYS A 413 -31.56 0.35 1.88
C LYS A 413 -30.71 -0.32 2.96
N TYR A 414 -31.33 -0.95 3.95
CA TYR A 414 -30.62 -1.41 5.13
C TYR A 414 -30.72 -2.91 5.31
N MET A 415 -29.64 -3.53 5.80
CA MET A 415 -29.65 -4.88 6.35
C MET A 415 -29.45 -4.79 7.86
N MET A 416 -30.38 -5.38 8.61
CA MET A 416 -30.34 -5.51 10.07
C MET A 416 -29.74 -6.86 10.43
N VAL A 417 -28.82 -6.85 11.38
CA VAL A 417 -28.31 -8.02 12.09
C VAL A 417 -28.76 -7.92 13.54
N GLU A 418 -29.52 -8.91 14.00
CA GLU A 418 -29.88 -9.07 15.40
C GLU A 418 -29.40 -10.44 15.90
N TYR A 419 -28.78 -10.47 17.08
CA TYR A 419 -28.33 -11.72 17.69
C TYR A 419 -28.66 -11.76 19.17
N THR A 420 -29.30 -12.84 19.59
CA THR A 420 -29.64 -13.13 20.99
C THR A 420 -29.08 -14.50 21.35
N ASN A 421 -28.11 -14.55 22.27
CA ASN A 421 -27.52 -15.82 22.69
C ASN A 421 -27.26 -15.86 24.20
N GLY A 422 -28.32 -16.15 24.97
CA GLY A 422 -28.24 -16.49 26.39
C GLY A 422 -27.29 -15.59 27.21
N SER A 423 -26.66 -16.16 28.24
CA SER A 423 -25.73 -15.44 29.13
C SER A 423 -24.28 -15.36 28.62
N ASP A 424 -23.96 -15.89 27.43
CA ASP A 424 -22.57 -16.00 26.95
C ASP A 424 -22.36 -15.49 25.52
N LEU A 425 -22.59 -14.19 25.34
CA LEU A 425 -22.27 -13.44 24.12
C LEU A 425 -20.76 -13.14 23.97
N GLN A 426 -19.88 -13.71 24.79
CA GLN A 426 -18.43 -13.54 24.62
C GLN A 426 -17.90 -14.31 23.40
N SER A 427 -18.60 -15.35 22.94
CA SER A 427 -18.15 -16.21 21.84
C SER A 427 -18.32 -15.60 20.44
N GLY A 428 -19.07 -14.50 20.31
CA GLY A 428 -19.37 -13.88 19.01
C GLY A 428 -20.16 -14.80 18.07
N ILE A 429 -20.55 -14.28 16.91
CA ILE A 429 -21.10 -15.07 15.80
C ILE A 429 -20.54 -14.53 14.48
N ASN A 430 -20.29 -15.44 13.54
CA ASN A 430 -19.81 -15.10 12.21
C ASN A 430 -20.79 -15.61 11.15
N ILE A 431 -21.11 -14.75 10.19
CA ILE A 431 -22.07 -15.04 9.12
C ILE A 431 -21.34 -14.81 7.80
N LEU A 432 -21.11 -15.87 7.05
CA LEU A 432 -20.63 -15.79 5.68
C LEU A 432 -21.81 -15.65 4.73
N LEU A 433 -21.68 -14.76 3.75
CA LEU A 433 -22.72 -14.42 2.78
C LEU A 433 -22.18 -14.46 1.35
N LYS A 434 -23.08 -14.71 0.39
CA LYS A 434 -22.81 -14.61 -1.05
C LYS A 434 -21.68 -15.50 -1.52
N ARG A 435 -21.97 -16.78 -1.68
CA ARG A 435 -21.06 -17.77 -2.25
C ARG A 435 -20.93 -17.54 -3.75
N GLU A 436 -19.73 -17.15 -4.18
CA GLU A 436 -19.43 -16.90 -5.58
C GLU A 436 -18.60 -18.05 -6.18
N ASN A 437 -19.07 -18.62 -7.29
CA ASN A 437 -18.36 -19.71 -7.98
C ASN A 437 -16.95 -19.30 -8.46
N SER A 438 -16.75 -18.02 -8.79
CA SER A 438 -15.44 -17.46 -9.17
C SER A 438 -14.42 -17.46 -8.03
N LEU A 439 -14.90 -17.52 -6.79
CA LEU A 439 -14.08 -17.63 -5.59
C LEU A 439 -13.89 -19.08 -5.13
N ALA A 440 -14.53 -20.05 -5.79
CA ALA A 440 -14.31 -21.46 -5.49
C ALA A 440 -12.84 -21.81 -5.75
N LYS A 441 -12.18 -22.41 -4.73
CA LYS A 441 -10.74 -22.76 -4.74
C LYS A 441 -9.78 -21.57 -4.77
N LYS A 442 -10.26 -20.35 -4.54
CA LYS A 442 -9.41 -19.18 -4.26
C LYS A 442 -9.06 -19.15 -2.77
N SER A 443 -8.19 -18.22 -2.41
CA SER A 443 -7.78 -17.96 -1.03
C SER A 443 -8.00 -16.49 -0.70
N SER A 444 -8.22 -16.18 0.57
CA SER A 444 -8.42 -14.81 1.06
C SER A 444 -7.57 -14.61 2.30
N ILE A 445 -6.62 -13.66 2.24
CA ILE A 445 -5.72 -13.36 3.37
C ILE A 445 -6.54 -12.91 4.57
N LEU A 446 -7.53 -12.06 4.34
CA LEU A 446 -8.41 -11.55 5.40
C LEU A 446 -9.28 -12.65 6.02
N PHE A 447 -9.67 -13.67 5.24
CA PHE A 447 -10.37 -14.84 5.77
C PHE A 447 -9.41 -15.72 6.58
N ASP A 448 -8.22 -15.98 6.06
CA ASP A 448 -7.21 -16.83 6.70
C ASP A 448 -6.76 -16.25 8.04
N GLU A 449 -6.60 -14.93 8.15
CA GLU A 449 -6.34 -14.22 9.41
C GLU A 449 -7.40 -14.51 10.49
N GLN A 450 -8.64 -14.77 10.09
CA GLN A 450 -9.77 -14.97 11.00
C GLN A 450 -10.04 -16.44 11.29
N TYR A 451 -9.83 -17.33 10.32
CA TYR A 451 -10.42 -18.67 10.37
C TYR A 451 -9.50 -19.82 9.94
N LYS A 452 -8.25 -19.57 9.51
CA LYS A 452 -7.38 -20.62 8.92
C LYS A 452 -7.22 -21.90 9.75
N ASP A 453 -7.35 -21.80 11.07
CA ASP A 453 -7.16 -22.95 11.98
C ASP A 453 -8.44 -23.78 12.15
N SER A 454 -9.59 -23.26 11.69
CA SER A 454 -10.92 -23.84 11.97
C SER A 454 -11.76 -24.10 10.72
N TYR A 455 -11.57 -23.31 9.65
CA TYR A 455 -12.43 -23.36 8.47
C TYR A 455 -11.64 -23.12 7.18
N ASP A 456 -11.99 -23.85 6.12
CA ASP A 456 -11.52 -23.60 4.76
C ASP A 456 -12.35 -22.51 4.08
N PHE A 457 -11.73 -21.73 3.18
CA PHE A 457 -12.43 -20.72 2.39
C PHE A 457 -13.30 -21.36 1.29
N GLU A 458 -14.62 -21.38 1.51
CA GLU A 458 -15.58 -22.02 0.61
C GLU A 458 -16.09 -21.13 -0.56
N GLY A 459 -15.51 -19.94 -0.70
CA GLY A 459 -15.87 -18.96 -1.74
C GLY A 459 -16.99 -17.99 -1.36
N TYR A 460 -17.27 -17.79 -0.07
CA TYR A 460 -18.18 -16.74 0.39
C TYR A 460 -17.50 -15.39 0.31
N ARG A 461 -18.09 -14.44 -0.40
CA ARG A 461 -17.47 -13.13 -0.60
C ARG A 461 -17.50 -12.29 0.66
N PHE A 462 -18.60 -12.28 1.39
CA PHE A 462 -18.76 -11.38 2.52
C PHE A 462 -18.79 -12.13 3.85
N GLY A 463 -18.28 -11.49 4.90
CA GLY A 463 -18.38 -11.95 6.28
C GLY A 463 -18.94 -10.84 7.16
N ILE A 464 -19.87 -11.19 8.05
CA ILE A 464 -20.29 -10.36 9.18
C ILE A 464 -19.77 -11.04 10.43
N ARG A 465 -18.93 -10.34 11.19
CA ARG A 465 -18.50 -10.78 12.52
C ARG A 465 -19.06 -9.83 13.54
N LEU A 466 -19.67 -10.36 14.59
CA LEU A 466 -20.15 -9.57 15.70
C LEU A 466 -19.93 -10.28 17.04
N ASP A 467 -19.63 -9.48 18.05
CA ASP A 467 -19.71 -9.84 19.46
C ASP A 467 -20.30 -8.67 20.26
N LYS A 468 -20.35 -8.79 21.59
CA LYS A 468 -20.91 -7.74 22.46
C LYS A 468 -20.21 -6.38 22.36
N ASN A 469 -18.99 -6.31 21.83
CA ASN A 469 -18.17 -5.10 21.77
C ASN A 469 -18.02 -4.56 20.34
N GLU A 470 -18.15 -5.37 19.29
CA GLU A 470 -17.97 -4.89 17.92
C GLU A 470 -18.78 -5.65 16.89
N ILE A 471 -19.03 -5.00 15.76
CA ILE A 471 -19.52 -5.61 14.52
C ILE A 471 -18.70 -5.11 13.34
N GLY A 472 -18.37 -6.00 12.42
CA GLY A 472 -17.65 -5.67 11.18
C GLY A 472 -18.22 -6.41 9.97
N LEU A 473 -18.17 -5.73 8.82
CA LEU A 473 -18.44 -6.28 7.49
C LEU A 473 -17.13 -6.40 6.71
N TYR A 474 -16.87 -7.58 6.20
CA TYR A 474 -15.62 -7.96 5.51
C TYR A 474 -15.95 -8.40 4.08
N ASP A 475 -15.21 -7.91 3.08
CA ASP A 475 -15.19 -8.44 1.71
C ASP A 475 -13.90 -9.26 1.55
N TYR A 476 -14.04 -10.59 1.62
CA TYR A 476 -12.95 -11.55 1.49
C TYR A 476 -12.41 -11.64 0.06
N ALA A 477 -13.22 -11.29 -0.96
CA ALA A 477 -12.75 -11.26 -2.33
C ALA A 477 -11.77 -10.11 -2.54
N THR A 478 -12.05 -8.93 -1.97
CA THR A 478 -11.14 -7.77 -2.07
C THR A 478 -10.24 -7.62 -0.85
N ASN A 479 -10.22 -8.59 0.08
CA ASN A 479 -9.50 -8.50 1.34
C ASN A 479 -9.67 -7.14 2.04
N GLN A 480 -10.90 -6.62 2.12
CA GLN A 480 -11.20 -5.33 2.74
C GLN A 480 -12.22 -5.43 3.87
N ILE A 481 -11.99 -4.70 4.96
CA ILE A 481 -12.99 -4.33 5.95
C ILE A 481 -13.80 -3.18 5.33
N ARG A 482 -15.07 -3.45 5.04
CA ARG A 482 -15.99 -2.53 4.36
C ARG A 482 -16.73 -1.62 5.32
N ALA A 483 -17.00 -2.10 6.53
CA ALA A 483 -17.63 -1.33 7.59
C ALA A 483 -17.22 -1.91 8.95
N LYS A 484 -17.07 -1.06 9.97
CA LYS A 484 -16.77 -1.51 11.33
C LYS A 484 -17.35 -0.55 12.36
N PHE A 485 -17.96 -1.10 13.39
CA PHE A 485 -18.43 -0.38 14.57
C PHE A 485 -17.83 -1.04 15.81
N ILE A 486 -17.29 -0.21 16.69
CA ILE A 486 -16.75 -0.62 17.99
C ILE A 486 -17.59 0.11 19.04
N ASP A 487 -18.17 -0.67 19.95
CA ASP A 487 -18.97 -0.17 21.04
C ASP A 487 -18.09 0.57 22.04
N ASP A 488 -18.49 1.78 22.41
CA ASP A 488 -17.67 2.66 23.25
C ASP A 488 -17.82 2.31 24.74
N PRO A 489 -16.73 1.91 25.43
CA PRO A 489 -16.80 1.59 26.85
C PRO A 489 -17.22 2.82 27.68
N GLY A 490 -18.43 2.78 28.22
CA GLY A 490 -18.93 3.82 29.14
C GLY A 490 -19.94 4.79 28.56
N ILE A 491 -20.31 4.64 27.28
CA ILE A 491 -21.50 5.28 26.70
C ILE A 491 -22.55 4.19 26.48
N GLU A 492 -23.76 4.38 27.03
CA GLU A 492 -24.88 3.49 26.71
C GLU A 492 -25.14 3.56 25.21
N SER A 493 -24.94 2.44 24.54
CA SER A 493 -25.06 2.30 23.11
C SER A 493 -26.27 1.42 22.78
N PRO A 494 -27.06 1.76 21.75
CA PRO A 494 -28.15 0.92 21.30
C PRO A 494 -27.67 -0.36 20.59
N TYR A 495 -26.35 -0.58 20.51
CA TYR A 495 -25.76 -1.78 19.90
C TYR A 495 -26.02 -3.03 20.73
N TYR A 496 -25.82 -2.97 22.06
CA TYR A 496 -25.98 -4.11 22.96
C TYR A 496 -26.93 -3.80 24.12
N ASP A 497 -28.08 -4.48 24.13
CA ASP A 497 -29.03 -4.42 25.23
C ASP A 497 -28.62 -5.39 26.34
N THR A 498 -28.18 -4.83 27.46
CA THR A 498 -27.72 -5.59 28.64
C THR A 498 -28.85 -6.31 29.38
N VAL A 499 -30.11 -5.91 29.19
CA VAL A 499 -31.29 -6.52 29.84
C VAL A 499 -31.77 -7.71 29.03
N SER A 500 -31.90 -7.56 27.71
CA SER A 500 -32.36 -8.64 26.84
C SER A 500 -31.23 -9.51 26.27
N HIS A 501 -29.97 -9.17 26.56
CA HIS A 501 -28.78 -9.81 26.01
C HIS A 501 -28.86 -9.91 24.48
N LYS A 502 -29.12 -8.76 23.85
CA LYS A 502 -29.40 -8.66 22.43
C LYS A 502 -28.48 -7.67 21.75
N ILE A 503 -27.82 -8.11 20.69
CA ILE A 503 -27.08 -7.24 19.78
C ILE A 503 -27.99 -6.83 18.64
N ARG A 504 -27.94 -5.55 18.23
CA ARG A 504 -28.67 -5.06 17.06
C ARG A 504 -27.89 -3.98 16.33
N ALA A 505 -27.65 -4.20 15.04
CA ALA A 505 -26.96 -3.27 14.16
C ALA A 505 -27.55 -3.29 12.75
N TYR A 506 -27.35 -2.20 12.00
CA TYR A 506 -27.79 -2.03 10.62
C TYR A 506 -26.64 -1.54 9.78
N PHE A 507 -26.59 -1.96 8.52
CA PHE A 507 -25.67 -1.36 7.55
C PHE A 507 -26.31 -1.26 6.18
N ASP A 508 -25.75 -0.39 5.34
CA ASP A 508 -26.26 -0.17 3.99
C ASP A 508 -26.10 -1.43 3.12
N ILE A 509 -27.18 -1.89 2.50
CA ILE A 509 -27.19 -3.09 1.66
C ILE A 509 -26.33 -2.91 0.39
N GLY A 510 -26.09 -1.67 -0.03
CA GLY A 510 -25.14 -1.34 -1.09
C GLY A 510 -23.72 -1.82 -0.80
N LEU A 511 -23.33 -1.97 0.47
CA LEU A 511 -22.01 -2.49 0.85
C LEU A 511 -21.79 -3.95 0.44
N ILE A 512 -22.86 -4.72 0.23
CA ILE A 512 -22.82 -6.10 -0.28
C ILE A 512 -23.30 -6.23 -1.74
N GLY A 513 -23.43 -5.09 -2.43
CA GLY A 513 -23.83 -5.00 -3.83
C GLY A 513 -25.34 -5.06 -4.07
N GLU A 514 -26.14 -4.51 -3.15
CA GLU A 514 -27.61 -4.34 -3.27
C GLU A 514 -28.44 -5.62 -3.44
N ILE A 515 -27.81 -6.79 -3.31
CA ILE A 515 -28.49 -8.09 -3.42
C ILE A 515 -28.55 -8.70 -2.03
N ALA A 516 -29.78 -8.78 -1.50
CA ALA A 516 -30.04 -9.51 -0.26
C ALA A 516 -29.67 -11.00 -0.43
N PRO A 517 -29.01 -11.62 0.56
CA PRO A 517 -28.75 -13.05 0.58
C PRO A 517 -30.01 -13.86 0.27
N GLN A 518 -29.91 -14.79 -0.69
CA GLN A 518 -31.00 -15.72 -0.99
C GLN A 518 -30.90 -16.98 -0.11
N ASN A 519 -32.00 -17.75 -0.04
CA ASN A 519 -32.00 -19.02 0.69
C ASN A 519 -30.91 -19.96 0.16
N GLY A 520 -29.99 -20.37 1.05
CA GLY A 520 -28.85 -21.24 0.72
C GLY A 520 -27.56 -20.51 0.38
N ASP A 521 -27.56 -19.17 0.38
CA ASP A 521 -26.40 -18.32 0.04
C ASP A 521 -25.67 -17.76 1.28
N TYR A 522 -25.69 -18.53 2.38
CA TYR A 522 -25.06 -18.14 3.64
C TYR A 522 -24.56 -19.34 4.44
N LYS A 523 -23.58 -19.11 5.32
CA LYS A 523 -23.09 -20.08 6.30
C LYS A 523 -22.83 -19.39 7.64
N ILE A 524 -23.33 -19.98 8.72
CA ILE A 524 -23.06 -19.50 10.09
C ILE A 524 -21.89 -20.29 10.65
N LEU A 525 -20.85 -19.60 11.12
CA LEU A 525 -19.72 -20.20 11.84
C LEU A 525 -19.88 -19.88 13.33
N LYS A 526 -19.66 -20.90 14.16
CA LYS A 526 -19.67 -20.81 15.63
C LYS A 526 -18.26 -20.99 16.17
#